data_AF-A0A0S7WQ24-F1
#
_entry.id   AF-A0A0S7WQ24-F1
#
_cell.length_a   1.000
_cell.length_b   1.000
_cell.length_c   1.000
_cell.angle_alpha   90.00
_cell.angle_beta   90.00
_cell.angle_gamma   90.00
#
_symmetry.space_group_name_H-M   'P 1'
#
loop_
_entity.id
_entity.type
_entity.pdbx_description
1 polymer ?
#
loop_
_entity_poly.entity_id
_entity_poly.type
_entity_poly.pdbx_seq_one_letter_code
_entity_poly.pdbx_strand_id
1 'polypeptide(L)' 'MKTITVTEAAAILGLDPRAVRYAIENGKLAARTEDGPSGPRYAIPLVEVLDYQKRRGRQRKRFEPSTK' A
#
# COMPACT_ATOMS: atom_id res chain seq x y z
N MET A 1 16.64 -3.23 -4.49
CA MET A 1 15.22 -3.45 -4.13
C MET A 1 14.36 -2.61 -5.06
N LYS A 2 13.28 -3.17 -5.63
CA LYS A 2 12.38 -2.42 -6.52
C LYS A 2 11.43 -1.56 -5.68
N THR A 3 11.48 -0.25 -5.86
CA THR A 3 10.52 0.72 -5.32
C THR A 3 9.50 1.08 -6.38
N ILE A 4 8.29 1.40 -5.94
CA ILE A 4 7.17 1.80 -6.79
C ILE A 4 6.51 3.05 -6.22
N THR A 5 5.78 3.75 -7.06
CA THR A 5 5.02 4.95 -6.72
C THR A 5 3.72 4.61 -5.99
N VAL A 6 3.10 5.63 -5.39
CA VAL A 6 1.75 5.53 -4.80
C VAL A 6 0.74 4.98 -5.81
N THR A 7 0.79 5.45 -7.06
CA THR A 7 -0.15 5.05 -8.11
C THR A 7 0.00 3.59 -8.49
N GLU A 8 1.24 3.11 -8.62
CA GLU A 8 1.52 1.69 -8.90
C GLU A 8 1.10 0.80 -7.72
N ALA A 9 1.39 1.23 -6.49
CA ALA A 9 0.96 0.52 -5.29
C ALA A 9 -0.58 0.46 -5.20
N ALA A 10 -1.27 1.55 -5.54
CA ALA A 10 -2.72 1.62 -5.59
C ALA A 10 -3.32 0.62 -6.59
N ALA A 11 -2.73 0.53 -7.79
CA ALA A 11 -3.14 -0.43 -8.81
C ALA A 11 -2.95 -1.88 -8.36
N ILE A 12 -1.82 -2.21 -7.71
CA ILE A 12 -1.55 -3.56 -7.18
C ILE A 12 -2.51 -3.92 -6.05
N LEU A 13 -2.80 -2.96 -5.16
CA LEU A 13 -3.68 -3.19 -4.01
C LEU A 13 -5.16 -3.11 -4.36
N GLY A 14 -5.53 -2.61 -5.55
CA GLY A 14 -6.91 -2.32 -5.93
C GLY A 14 -7.54 -1.23 -5.05
N LEU A 15 -6.79 -0.18 -4.74
CA LEU A 15 -7.21 0.91 -3.85
C LEU A 15 -7.13 2.27 -4.52
N ASP A 16 -7.81 3.25 -3.93
CA ASP A 16 -7.61 4.64 -4.29
C ASP A 16 -6.22 5.13 -3.86
N PRO A 17 -5.49 5.91 -4.69
CA PRO A 17 -4.19 6.48 -4.31
C PRO A 17 -4.20 7.29 -3.02
N ARG A 18 -5.32 7.95 -2.67
CA ARG A 18 -5.47 8.66 -1.38
C ARG A 18 -5.47 7.69 -0.21
N ALA A 19 -6.07 6.51 -0.35
CA ALA A 19 -6.04 5.47 0.68
C ALA A 19 -4.62 4.92 0.90
N VAL A 20 -3.83 4.83 -0.18
CA VAL A 20 -2.41 4.46 -0.08
C VAL A 20 -1.61 5.55 0.63
N ARG A 21 -1.78 6.83 0.28
CA ARG A 21 -1.14 7.95 1.01
C ARG A 21 -1.52 7.94 2.49
N TYR A 22 -2.80 7.81 2.79
CA TYR A 22 -3.27 7.72 4.16
C TYR A 22 -2.61 6.54 4.91
N ALA A 23 -2.44 5.38 4.27
CA ALA A 23 -1.74 4.25 4.88
C ALA A 23 -0.26 4.55 5.17
N ILE A 24 0.40 5.33 4.32
CA ILE A 24 1.79 5.77 4.54
C ILE A 24 1.86 6.77 5.69
N GLU A 25 1.02 7.81 5.66
CA GLU A 25 0.95 8.87 6.68
C GLU A 25 0.62 8.32 8.08
N ASN A 26 -0.20 7.26 8.15
CA ASN A 26 -0.53 6.58 9.40
C ASN A 26 0.47 5.47 9.79
N GLY A 27 1.60 5.35 9.09
CA GLY A 27 2.65 4.36 9.39
C GLY A 27 2.25 2.90 9.13
N LYS A 28 1.16 2.64 8.42
CA LYS A 28 0.67 1.28 8.10
C LYS A 28 1.41 0.67 6.91
N LEU A 29 1.92 1.51 6.01
CA LEU A 29 2.70 1.14 4.84
C LEU A 29 4.03 1.90 4.85
N ALA A 30 5.15 1.19 4.88
CA ALA A 30 6.46 1.83 4.86
C ALA A 30 6.77 2.40 3.48
N ALA A 31 7.17 3.66 3.43
CA ALA A 31 7.63 4.35 2.24
C ALA A 31 8.80 5.27 2.59
N ARG A 32 9.60 5.61 1.58
CA ARG A 32 10.64 6.63 1.68
C ARG A 32 10.27 7.80 0.79
N THR A 33 10.67 9.00 1.17
CA THR A 33 10.59 10.15 0.27
C THR A 33 11.90 10.21 -0.51
N GLU A 34 11.81 10.27 -1.83
CA GLU A 34 12.94 10.44 -2.74
C GLU A 34 12.71 11.68 -3.59
N ASP A 35 13.79 12.38 -3.95
CA ASP A 35 13.71 13.48 -4.90
C ASP A 35 13.41 12.92 -6.29
N GLY A 36 12.23 13.27 -6.82
CA GLY A 36 11.83 12.98 -8.18
C GLY A 36 12.13 14.15 -9.11
N PRO A 37 12.10 13.93 -10.43
CA PRO A 37 12.32 14.98 -11.44
C PRO A 37 11.29 16.12 -11.38
N SER A 38 10.15 15.92 -10.73
CA SER A 38 9.09 16.93 -10.54
C SER A 38 8.91 17.35 -9.08
N GLY A 39 9.87 16.99 -8.21
CA GLY A 39 9.80 17.22 -6.77
C GLY A 39 9.75 15.91 -5.96
N PRO A 40 9.64 16.00 -4.63
CA PRO A 40 9.68 14.85 -3.74
C PRO A 40 8.51 13.89 -4.02
N ARG A 41 8.82 12.60 -4.11
CA ARG A 41 7.86 11.51 -4.35
C ARG A 41 8.02 10.39 -3.32
N TYR A 42 6.92 9.70 -3.04
CA TYR A 42 6.97 8.49 -2.22
C TYR A 42 7.46 7.30 -3.05
N ALA A 43 8.57 6.72 -2.62
CA ALA A 43 9.12 5.45 -3.07
C ALA A 43 8.76 4.35 -2.08
N ILE A 44 7.85 3.46 -2.49
CA ILE A 44 7.32 2.38 -1.67
C ILE A 44 8.02 1.08 -2.09
N PRO A 45 8.70 0.36 -1.20
CA PRO A 45 9.27 -0.94 -1.54
C PRO A 45 8.16 -1.91 -1.95
N LEU A 46 8.33 -2.62 -3.08
CA LEU A 46 7.30 -3.56 -3.56
C LEU A 46 6.97 -4.64 -2.52
N VAL A 47 7.96 -5.09 -1.74
CA VAL A 47 7.78 -6.07 -0.66
C VAL A 47 6.80 -5.59 0.40
N GLU A 48 6.86 -4.31 0.77
CA GLU A 48 5.96 -3.69 1.76
C GLU A 48 4.52 -3.65 1.25
N VAL A 49 4.33 -3.42 -0.04
CA VAL A 49 3.00 -3.42 -0.69
C VAL A 49 2.39 -4.82 -0.66
N LEU A 50 3.17 -5.85 -1.01
CA LEU A 50 2.70 -7.24 -0.97
C LEU A 50 2.40 -7.69 0.47
N ASP A 51 3.23 -7.31 1.44
CA ASP A 51 2.98 -7.65 2.84
C ASP A 51 1.78 -6.89 3.41
N TYR A 52 1.57 -5.63 3.00
CA TYR A 52 0.36 -4.89 3.30
C TYR A 52 -0.90 -5.56 2.72
N GLN A 53 -0.83 -6.07 1.47
CA GLN A 53 -1.91 -6.82 0.84
C GLN A 53 -2.26 -8.08 1.65
N LYS A 54 -1.25 -8.86 2.07
CA LYS A 54 -1.44 -10.06 2.91
C LYS A 54 -2.10 -9.73 4.25
N ARG A 55 -1.63 -8.67 4.93
CA ARG A 55 -2.21 -8.19 6.20
C ARG A 55 -3.69 -7.83 6.05
N ARG A 56 -4.06 -7.17 4.95
CA ARG A 56 -5.46 -6.83 4.64
C ARG A 56 -6.33 -8.04 4.28
N GLY A 57 -5.80 -9.00 3.52
CA GLY A 57 -6.52 -10.23 3.18
C GLY A 57 -6.91 -11.06 4.41
N ARG A 58 -6.04 -11.12 5.42
CA ARG A 58 -6.32 -11.78 6.70
C ARG A 58 -7.46 -11.13 7.49
N GLN A 59 -7.64 -9.81 7.38
CA GLN A 59 -8.77 -9.13 8.01
C GLN A 59 -10.11 -9.47 7.36
N ARG A 60 -10.16 -9.62 6.02
CA ARG A 60 -11.40 -9.95 5.30
C ARG A 60 -11.91 -11.37 5.59
N LYS A 61 -11.03 -12.36 5.70
CA LYS A 61 -11.43 -13.74 6.08
C LYS A 61 -12.04 -13.85 7.48
N ARG A 62 -11.78 -12.88 8.36
CA ARG A 62 -12.36 -12.87 9.72
C ARG A 62 -13.83 -12.44 9.74
N PHE A 63 -14.34 -11.90 8.64
CA PHE A 63 -15.70 -11.38 8.47
C PHE A 63 -16.49 -12.11 7.38
N GLU A 64 -16.10 -13.32 6.96
CA GLU A 64 -17.01 -14.17 6.18
C GLU A 64 -18.16 -14.59 7.11
N PRO A 65 -19.42 -14.16 6.86
CA PRO A 65 -20.55 -14.65 7.64
C PRO A 65 -20.64 -16.15 7.37
N SER A 66 -20.53 -16.94 8.45
CA SER A 66 -20.82 -18.36 8.43
C SER A 66 -22.27 -18.51 7.97
N THR A 67 -22.45 -18.76 6.67
CA THR A 67 -23.76 -19.09 6.10
C THR A 67 -23.98 -20.54 6.47
N LYS A 68 -24.78 -20.73 7.52
CA LYS A 68 -25.21 -22.01 8.03
C LYS A 68 -26.43 -22.50 7.28
#